data_AF-X1IHA6-F1
#
_entry.id   AF-X1IHA6-F1
#
_cell.length_a   1.000
_cell.length_b   1.000
_cell.length_c   1.000
_cell.angle_alpha   90.00
_cell.angle_beta   90.00
_cell.angle_gamma   90.00
#
_symmetry.space_group_name_H-M   'P 1'
#
loop_
_entity.id
_entity.type
_entity.pdbx_description
1 polymer ?
#
loop_
_entity_poly.entity_id
_entity_poly.type
_entity_poly.pdbx_seq_one_letter_code
_entity_poly.pdbx_strand_id
1 'polypeptide(L)' 'RVLSMAAVEGKVDHLTGLKENVIVGKLIPAGTGFPGFALKDAEEEIIEQREMPKTEAG' A
#
# COMPACT_ATOMS: atom_id res chain seq x y z
N ARG A 1 26.82 -12.96 -6.99
CA ARG A 1 27.90 -11.96 -6.85
C ARG A 1 27.44 -10.62 -6.26
N VAL A 2 26.18 -10.22 -6.43
CA VAL A 2 25.63 -8.93 -5.91
C VAL A 2 25.70 -8.83 -4.38
N LEU A 3 25.34 -9.89 -3.65
CA LEU A 3 25.31 -9.87 -2.18
C LEU A 3 26.69 -9.66 -1.53
N SER A 4 27.74 -10.31 -2.05
CA SER A 4 29.10 -10.18 -1.50
C SER A 4 29.63 -8.74 -1.62
N MET A 5 29.36 -8.07 -2.73
CA MET A 5 29.78 -6.67 -2.91
C MET A 5 28.96 -5.74 -2.00
N ALA A 6 27.66 -5.94 -1.91
CA ALA A 6 26.80 -5.15 -1.01
C ALA A 6 27.23 -5.27 0.46
N ALA A 7 27.66 -6.46 0.89
CA ALA A 7 28.16 -6.69 2.24
C ALA A 7 29.49 -5.98 2.51
N VAL A 8 30.45 -6.07 1.58
CA VAL A 8 31.77 -5.40 1.71
C VAL A 8 31.64 -3.88 1.66
N GLU A 9 30.72 -3.35 0.84
CA GLU A 9 30.45 -1.91 0.72
C GLU A 9 29.54 -1.37 1.83
N GLY A 10 28.98 -2.23 2.69
CA GLY A 10 28.05 -1.82 3.74
C GLY A 10 26.76 -1.18 3.19
N LYS A 11 26.29 -1.61 2.02
CA LYS A 11 25.11 -1.04 1.37
C LYS A 11 23.85 -1.20 2.23
N VAL A 12 23.10 -0.12 2.34
CA VAL A 12 21.80 -0.08 3.01
C VAL A 12 20.69 0.02 1.97
N ASP A 13 19.70 -0.86 2.08
CA ASP A 13 18.47 -0.80 1.29
C ASP A 13 17.33 -0.28 2.16
N HIS A 14 16.68 0.78 1.70
CA HIS A 14 15.58 1.42 2.40
C HIS A 14 14.22 0.78 2.11
N LEU A 15 14.15 -0.22 1.22
CA LEU A 15 12.94 -0.99 0.91
C LEU A 15 11.75 -0.08 0.55
N THR A 16 11.96 0.89 -0.34
CA THR A 16 10.92 1.85 -0.74
C THR A 16 10.09 1.37 -1.93
N GLY A 17 10.50 0.29 -2.59
CA GLY A 17 9.88 -0.22 -3.81
C GLY A 17 8.96 -1.42 -3.58
N LEU A 18 8.17 -1.73 -4.61
CA LEU A 18 7.20 -2.83 -4.57
C LEU A 18 7.89 -4.19 -4.42
N LYS A 19 8.88 -4.47 -5.25
CA LYS A 19 9.50 -5.80 -5.33
C LYS A 19 10.27 -6.15 -4.07
N GLU A 20 10.99 -5.19 -3.52
CA GLU A 20 11.81 -5.36 -2.33
C GLU A 20 10.93 -5.64 -1.10
N ASN A 21 9.82 -4.91 -0.96
CA ASN A 21 8.85 -5.17 0.11
C ASN A 21 8.17 -6.54 -0.03
N VAL A 22 7.83 -6.96 -1.25
CA VAL A 22 7.28 -8.31 -1.49
C VAL A 22 8.27 -9.40 -1.09
N ILE A 23 9.54 -9.27 -1.49
CA ILE A 23 10.58 -10.28 -1.20
C ILE A 23 10.82 -10.40 0.31
N VAL A 24 10.78 -9.29 1.05
CA VAL A 24 11.03 -9.26 2.50
C VAL A 24 9.76 -9.55 3.32
N GLY A 25 8.57 -9.50 2.71
CA GLY A 25 7.29 -9.72 3.39
C GLY A 25 6.78 -8.50 4.16
N LYS A 26 7.15 -7.29 3.74
CA LYS A 26 6.61 -6.03 4.28
C LYS A 26 5.41 -5.55 3.45
N LEU A 27 4.60 -4.69 4.05
CA LEU A 27 3.49 -4.05 3.36
C LEU A 27 4.02 -3.28 2.14
N ILE A 28 3.38 -3.49 0.99
CA ILE A 28 3.80 -2.85 -0.25
C ILE A 28 3.36 -1.39 -0.30
N PRO A 29 4.11 -0.49 -0.94
CA PRO A 29 3.71 0.91 -1.12
C PRO A 29 2.68 1.01 -2.26
N ALA A 30 1.50 0.40 -2.08
CA ALA A 30 0.39 0.44 -3.03
C ALA A 30 -0.95 0.19 -2.31
N GLY A 31 -2.01 0.85 -2.79
CA GLY A 31 -3.37 0.71 -2.24
C GLY A 31 -3.41 0.96 -0.74
N THR A 32 -3.89 -0.02 0.02
CA THR A 32 -4.01 0.01 1.49
C THR A 32 -2.66 0.01 2.21
N GLY A 33 -1.57 -0.21 1.47
CA GLY A 33 -0.23 -0.11 1.99
C GLY A 33 0.41 1.28 1.92
N PHE A 34 -0.28 2.28 1.39
CA PHE A 34 0.19 3.67 1.44
C PHE A 34 -0.01 4.28 2.84
N PRO A 35 0.97 5.07 3.34
CA PRO A 35 0.78 5.83 4.57
C PRO A 35 -0.38 6.83 4.40
N GLY A 36 -1.40 6.74 5.25
CA GLY A 36 -2.59 7.59 5.19
C GLY A 36 -3.75 7.01 4.39
N PHE A 37 -3.60 5.84 3.76
CA PHE A 37 -4.76 5.08 3.26
C PHE A 37 -5.29 4.25 4.43
N ALA A 38 -6.16 4.81 5.27
CA ALA A 38 -6.83 4.01 6.28
C ALA A 38 -7.94 3.20 5.61
N LEU A 39 -7.96 1.89 5.86
CA LEU A 39 -9.05 1.02 5.40
C LEU A 39 -10.42 1.55 5.83
N LYS A 40 -10.48 2.18 7.01
CA LYS A 40 -11.70 2.80 7.54
C LYS A 40 -12.21 3.93 6.66
N ASP A 41 -11.32 4.80 6.16
CA ASP A 41 -11.69 5.93 5.31
C ASP A 41 -12.27 5.42 3.98
N ALA A 42 -11.68 4.36 3.42
CA ALA A 42 -12.19 3.71 2.22
C ALA A 42 -13.52 2.97 2.45
N GLU A 43 -13.71 2.34 3.62
CA GLU A 43 -14.97 1.69 4.00
C GLU A 43 -16.10 2.71 4.20
N GLU A 44 -15.83 3.85 4.84
CA GLU A 44 -16.78 4.95 5.01
C GLU A 44 -17.23 5.53 3.67
N GLU A 45 -16.30 5.80 2.74
CA GLU A 45 -16.63 6.27 1.39
C GLU A 45 -17.51 5.27 0.61
N ILE A 46 -17.22 3.96 0.74
CA ILE A 46 -18.01 2.91 0.10
C ILE A 46 -19.42 2.81 0.71
N ILE A 47 -19.57 2.98 2.02
CA ILE A 47 -20.87 2.93 2.70
C ILE A 47 -21.72 4.14 2.31
N GLU A 48 -21.16 5.35 2.34
CA GLU A 48 -21.87 6.59 1.96
C GLU A 48 -22.41 6.53 0.52
N GLN A 49 -21.60 6.03 -0.42
CA GLN A 49 -22.02 5.88 -1.82
C GLN A 49 -23.14 4.84 -2.01
N ARG A 50 -23.24 3.84 -1.14
CA ARG A 50 -24.30 2.82 -1.17
C ARG A 50 -25.59 3.29 -0.52
N GLU A 51 -25.51 4.22 0.43
CA GLU A 51 -26.64 4.80 1.15
C GLU A 51 -27.26 6.02 0.46
N MET A 52 -26.66 6.53 -0.63
CA MET A 52 -27.33 7.55 -1.46
C MET A 52 -28.73 7.07 -1.87
N PRO A 53 -29.80 7.81 -1.51
CA PRO A 53 -31.15 7.40 -1.84
C PRO A 53 -31.27 7.34 -3.36
N LYS A 54 -31.85 6.24 -3.87
CA LYS A 54 -32.45 6.25 -5.20
C LYS A 54 -33.57 7.29 -5.11
N THR A 55 -33.27 8.56 -5.37
CA THR A 55 -34.28 9.60 -5.49
C THR A 55 -35.10 9.22 -6.71
N GLU A 56 -36.20 8.53 -6.40
CA GLU A 56 -37.47 8.47 -7.08
C GLU A 56 -37.43 9.01 -8.51
N ALA A 57 -37.31 8.08 -9.46
CA ALA A 57 -37.80 8.31 -10.81
C ALA A 57 -39.33 8.43 -10.73
N GLY A 58 -39.81 9.65 -10.50
CA GLY A 58 -41.18 10.07 -10.71
C GLY A 58 -41.36 10.68 -12.09
#